data_AF-A0A947CPJ8-F1
#
_entry.id   AF-A0A947CPJ8-F1
#
_cell.length_a   1.000
_cell.length_b   1.000
_cell.length_c   1.000
_cell.angle_alpha   90.00
_cell.angle_beta   90.00
_cell.angle_gamma   90.00
#
_symmetry.space_group_name_H-M   'P 1'
#
loop_
_entity.id
_entity.type
_entity.pdbx_description
1 polymer ?
#
loop_
_entity_poly.entity_id
_entity_poly.type
_entity_poly.pdbx_seq_one_letter_code
_entity_poly.pdbx_strand_id
1 'polypeptide(L)' 'SRREWYREGRVPLHTLRADIQYGFTEAKTTYGTIGVKCWVFHGEVLPQRPGAPQQRGAGGRP' A
#
# COMPACT_ATOMS: atom_id res chain seq x y z
N SER A 1 -7.98 22.45 -15.53
CA SER A 1 -8.08 21.30 -14.62
C SER A 1 -6.73 21.08 -13.94
N ARG A 2 -6.72 20.79 -12.65
CA ARG A 2 -5.49 20.64 -11.84
C ARG A 2 -5.45 19.22 -11.29
N ARG A 3 -4.26 18.61 -11.25
CA ARG A 3 -4.06 17.27 -10.70
C ARG A 3 -3.04 17.39 -9.58
N GLU A 4 -3.53 17.33 -8.36
CA GLU A 4 -2.68 17.27 -7.18
C GLU A 4 -2.34 15.81 -6.88
N TRP A 5 -1.12 15.58 -6.41
CA TRP A 5 -0.70 14.26 -5.96
C TRP A 5 0.07 14.43 -4.66
N TYR A 6 -0.20 13.53 -3.72
CA TYR A 6 0.50 13.43 -2.45
C TYR A 6 1.04 12.01 -2.33
N ARG A 7 2.26 11.88 -1.84
CA ARG A 7 2.93 10.59 -1.63
C ARG A 7 3.60 10.62 -0.28
N GLU A 8 3.34 9.60 0.52
CA GLU A 8 3.95 9.40 1.82
C GLU A 8 4.58 8.00 1.84
N GLY A 9 5.82 7.90 2.29
CA GLY A 9 6.58 6.64 2.31
C GLY A 9 7.20 6.22 0.96
N ARG A 10 7.43 4.90 0.80
CA ARG A 10 8.06 4.30 -0.39
C ARG A 10 7.02 3.58 -1.25
N VAL A 11 6.90 3.96 -2.52
CA VAL A 11 6.05 3.26 -3.51
C VAL A 11 6.93 2.89 -4.72
N PRO A 12 7.60 1.74 -4.69
CA PRO A 12 8.51 1.32 -5.76
C PRO A 12 7.72 0.77 -6.97
N LEU A 13 7.31 1.65 -7.88
CA LEU A 13 6.53 1.29 -9.08
C LEU A 13 7.25 0.40 -10.09
N HIS A 14 8.58 0.29 -10.00
CA HIS A 14 9.39 -0.55 -10.89
C HIS A 14 9.67 -1.95 -10.32
N THR A 15 9.39 -2.18 -9.03
CA THR A 15 9.66 -3.46 -8.37
C THR A 15 8.44 -4.38 -8.52
N LEU A 16 8.46 -5.30 -9.49
CA LEU A 16 7.34 -6.24 -9.72
C LEU A 16 7.02 -7.15 -8.52
N ARG A 17 7.95 -7.30 -7.57
CA ARG A 17 7.77 -8.10 -6.33
C ARG A 17 7.09 -7.33 -5.20
N ALA A 18 6.90 -6.02 -5.37
CA ALA A 18 6.16 -5.19 -4.44
C ALA A 18 4.66 -5.49 -4.59
N ASP A 19 3.97 -5.75 -3.47
CA ASP A 19 2.51 -5.81 -3.47
C ASP A 19 1.97 -4.38 -3.49
N ILE A 20 1.63 -3.90 -4.68
CA ILE A 20 1.08 -2.57 -4.92
C ILE A 20 -0.36 -2.73 -5.37
N GLN A 21 -1.29 -2.28 -4.53
CA GLN A 21 -2.71 -2.23 -4.87
C GLN A 21 -3.03 -0.89 -5.52
N TYR A 22 -3.71 -0.94 -6.67
CA TYR A 22 -4.17 0.23 -7.41
C TYR A 22 -5.69 0.33 -7.35
N GLY A 23 -6.19 1.49 -6.94
CA GLY A 23 -7.61 1.82 -6.95
C GLY A 23 -7.86 3.12 -7.72
N PHE A 24 -8.91 3.12 -8.55
CA PHE A 24 -9.42 4.31 -9.21
C PHE A 24 -10.90 4.48 -8.90
N THR A 25 -11.31 5.70 -8.61
CA THR A 25 -12.71 6.05 -8.43
C THR A 25 -13.00 7.47 -8.90
N GLU A 26 -14.25 7.71 -9.28
CA GLU A 26 -14.73 9.00 -9.76
C GLU A 26 -15.72 9.58 -8.73
N ALA A 27 -15.41 10.77 -8.21
CA ALA A 27 -16.29 11.52 -7.34
C ALA A 27 -17.14 12.49 -8.16
N LYS A 28 -18.47 12.31 -8.13
CA LYS A 28 -19.42 13.25 -8.73
C LYS A 28 -19.69 14.39 -7.77
N THR A 29 -19.26 15.59 -8.12
CA THR A 29 -19.48 16.82 -7.34
C THR A 29 -20.41 17.76 -8.08
N THR A 30 -20.95 18.75 -7.38
CA THR A 30 -21.90 19.74 -7.93
C THR A 30 -21.35 20.49 -9.15
N TYR A 31 -20.03 20.64 -9.25
CA TYR A 31 -19.36 21.35 -10.33
C TYR A 31 -18.69 20.44 -11.37
N GLY A 32 -18.87 19.12 -11.26
CA GLY A 32 -18.33 18.14 -12.21
C GLY A 32 -17.75 16.89 -11.54
N THR A 33 -17.02 16.10 -12.33
CA THR A 33 -16.45 14.82 -11.88
C THR A 33 -14.96 14.94 -11.60
N ILE A 34 -14.52 14.47 -10.42
CA ILE A 34 -13.11 14.43 -10.01
C ILE A 34 -12.66 12.97 -9.97
N GLY A 35 -11.60 12.63 -10.71
CA GLY A 35 -10.99 11.30 -10.67
C GLY A 35 -9.92 11.20 -9.59
N VAL A 36 -10.03 10.21 -8.70
CA VAL A 36 -9.08 9.93 -7.62
C VAL A 36 -8.35 8.62 -7.92
N LYS A 37 -7.02 8.66 -7.94
CA LYS A 37 -6.16 7.49 -8.11
C LYS A 37 -5.34 7.27 -6.84
N CYS A 38 -5.44 6.08 -6.27
CA CYS A 38 -4.73 5.69 -5.06
C CYS A 38 -3.82 4.49 -5.33
N TRP A 39 -2.61 4.56 -4.79
CA TRP A 39 -1.65 3.46 -4.76
C TRP A 39 -1.31 3.17 -3.32
N VAL A 40 -1.48 1.92 -2.89
CA VAL A 40 -1.14 1.46 -1.54
C VAL A 40 -0.09 0.37 -1.64
N PHE A 41 1.08 0.62 -1.06
CA PHE A 41 2.16 -0.35 -0.98
C PHE A 41 2.09 -1.08 0.37
N HIS A 42 1.86 -2.40 0.32
CA HIS A 42 1.74 -3.24 1.53
C HIS A 42 3.06 -3.89 1.94
N GLY A 43 4.14 -3.70 1.18
CA GLY A 43 5.45 -4.33 1.41
C GLY A 43 5.88 -5.19 0.22
N GLU A 44 7.05 -5.82 0.35
CA GLU A 44 7.47 -6.87 -0.58
C GLU A 44 6.84 -8.20 -0.17
N VAL A 45 6.26 -8.93 -1.13
CA VAL A 45 5.83 -10.31 -0.91
C VAL A 45 7.07 -11.17 -0.82
N LEU A 46 7.69 -11.25 0.36
CA LEU A 46 8.56 -12.38 0.65
C LEU A 46 7.65 -13.60 0.71
N PRO A 47 7.87 -14.65 -0.10
CA PRO A 47 7.14 -15.90 0.08
C PRO A 47 7.48 -16.42 1.47
N GLN A 48 6.60 -16.21 2.44
CA GLN A 48 6.68 -16.91 3.71
C GLN A 48 6.56 -18.39 3.36
N ARG A 49 7.65 -19.15 3.57
CA ARG A 49 7.52 -20.60 3.64
C ARG A 49 6.43 -20.90 4.66
N PRO A 50 5.37 -21.64 4.31
CA PRO A 50 4.40 -22.09 5.29
C PRO A 50 5.14 -23.03 6.26
N GLY A 51 5.46 -22.55 7.46
CA GLY A 51 6.10 -23.37 8.50
C GLY A 51 7.18 -22.75 9.39
N ALA A 52 7.48 -21.45 9.30
CA ALA A 52 8.40 -20.85 10.28
C ALA A 52 7.63 -20.46 11.56
N PRO A 53 7.93 -21.05 12.74
CA PRO A 53 7.24 -20.71 13.98
C PRO A 53 7.53 -19.25 14.34
N GLN A 54 6.47 -18.47 14.45
CA GLN A 54 6.51 -17.09 14.92
C GLN A 54 7.03 -17.08 16.35
N GLN A 55 8.31 -16.71 16.53
CA GLN A 55 8.89 -16.46 17.84
C GLN A 55 8.13 -15.29 18.48
N ARG A 56 7.17 -15.62 19.34
CA ARG A 56 6.55 -14.69 20.28
C ARG A 56 7.63 -14.30 21.28
N GLY A 57 8.19 -13.10 21.10
CA GLY A 57 8.99 -12.46 22.12
C GLY A 57 8.14 -12.23 23.38
N ALA A 58 8.46 -12.97 24.44
CA ALA A 58 8.07 -12.63 25.80
C ALA A 58 9.32 -12.75 26.67
N GLY A 59 10.08 -11.65 26.72
CA GLY A 59 11.08 -11.45 27.76
C GLY A 59 10.35 -11.26 29.09
N GLY A 60 10.18 -12.36 29.82
CA GLY A 60 9.90 -12.33 31.26
C GLY A 60 11.22 -12.13 32.00
N ARG A 61 11.45 -10.92 32.52
CA ARG A 61 12.47 -10.68 33.55
C ARG A 61 11.89 -11.09 34.91
N PRO A 62 12.68 -11.70 35.80
CA PRO A 62 12.29 -11.94 37.19
C PRO A 62 12.17 -10.64 37.99
#